data_AF-A0A925E9X0-F1
#
_entry.id   AF-A0A925E9X0-F1
#
_cell.length_a   1.000
_cell.length_b   1.000
_cell.length_c   1.000
_cell.angle_alpha   90.00
_cell.angle_beta   90.00
_cell.angle_gamma   90.00
#
_symmetry.space_group_name_H-M   'P 1'
#
loop_
_entity.id
_entity.type
_entity.pdbx_description
1 polymer ?
#
loop_
_entity_poly.entity_id
_entity_poly.type
_entity_poly.pdbx_seq_one_letter_code
_entity_poly.pdbx_strand_id
1 'polypeptide(L)'
;GSTISAGGDVRVGDNITHNTTIENNIILQSVTDDSITAIVDGITKVMNKKLEPFREFMEKHGAKSFQTADKRYNIESLTNANFQFLIGQAGHDKTLPAELARNLIGDGDEWIKSLGRALLKQGIPVSDDRMEIFQNYDWFIQVFLQKMSSKPGQEKTLRRLSFMAEAYQASLRYLCYIQMAQAFQLENKPKLAIISEFIQMEGNKFLDFDYASLLLIATDLLGQNGFMKEIDNFVEELTDTGSDLFGTSFFLETQRRNLMTNNIPDDDKLPGLLDEYLTALVYWLRKISFLANYRLVSIKEINLNYRLGSPEHYLHRYGEPHSFYNEGGVSDKSRSIQIKGSFTYSRSIILFRGNVLAACMKNIQDKTSYLSLSPLVIDKSVYADENTKQTPEIFYYSGYEKKERKSERQYIYTPYQKELPFGTTSEKDKYPPLYVKATNTNQSGLDELFEYLEDVFNPFKNEPS
;
A
#
# COMPACT_ATOMS: atom_id res chain seq x y z
N GLY A 1 -49.41 34.24 -1.23
CA GLY A 1 -48.83 35.54 -1.61
C GLY A 1 -47.42 35.63 -1.06
N SER A 2 -46.40 36.06 -1.82
CA SER A 2 -46.17 37.42 -2.37
C SER A 2 -45.66 38.40 -1.27
N THR A 3 -44.35 38.67 -1.11
CA THR A 3 -43.48 39.67 -1.81
C THR A 3 -43.79 41.14 -1.44
N ILE A 4 -42.88 42.13 -1.28
CA ILE A 4 -41.41 42.32 -1.47
C ILE A 4 -41.04 43.71 -0.84
N SER A 5 -39.81 44.18 -0.54
CA SER A 5 -38.52 43.65 -0.01
C SER A 5 -37.53 44.82 0.22
N ALA A 6 -36.53 44.74 1.12
CA ALA A 6 -35.43 45.72 1.22
C ALA A 6 -34.14 45.04 1.73
N GLY A 7 -32.92 45.40 1.31
CA GLY A 7 -32.50 46.47 0.41
C GLY A 7 -31.07 46.90 0.78
N GLY A 8 -30.07 46.44 0.04
CA GLY A 8 -28.65 46.73 0.30
C GLY A 8 -27.95 47.08 -1.01
N ASP A 9 -27.50 48.33 -1.13
CA ASP A 9 -26.87 48.85 -2.35
C ASP A 9 -25.51 48.20 -2.62
N VAL A 10 -25.38 47.54 -3.78
CA VAL A 10 -24.08 47.25 -4.39
C VAL A 10 -23.79 48.38 -5.37
N ARG A 11 -22.68 49.10 -5.15
CA ARG A 11 -22.29 50.20 -6.03
C ARG A 11 -21.64 49.66 -7.30
N VAL A 12 -22.05 50.21 -8.45
CA VAL A 12 -21.36 50.00 -9.72
C VAL A 12 -19.98 50.67 -9.62
N GLY A 13 -18.93 49.88 -9.43
CA GLY A 13 -17.56 50.37 -9.25
C GLY A 13 -16.60 49.43 -8.50
N ASP A 14 -17.11 48.40 -7.81
CA ASP A 14 -16.26 47.45 -7.08
C ASP A 14 -15.50 46.52 -8.03
N ASN A 15 -14.25 46.87 -8.31
CA ASN A 15 -13.27 45.98 -8.95
C ASN A 15 -12.93 44.82 -8.01
N ILE A 16 -13.76 43.78 -8.02
CA ILE A 16 -13.43 42.47 -7.44
C ILE A 16 -12.38 41.82 -8.35
N THR A 17 -11.11 42.18 -8.15
CA THR A 17 -9.98 41.41 -8.66
C THR A 17 -9.89 40.11 -7.87
N HIS A 18 -10.77 39.17 -8.18
CA HIS A 18 -10.44 37.77 -7.99
C HIS A 18 -9.26 37.47 -8.92
N ASN A 19 -8.06 37.48 -8.34
CA ASN A 19 -6.92 36.74 -8.88
C ASN A 19 -7.25 35.25 -8.76
N THR A 20 -8.13 34.78 -9.65
CA THR A 20 -8.28 33.37 -9.95
C THR A 20 -6.98 32.97 -10.60
N THR A 21 -6.04 32.43 -9.81
CA THR A 21 -4.80 31.86 -10.33
C THR A 21 -5.20 30.78 -11.32
N ILE A 22 -5.03 31.05 -12.61
CA ILE A 22 -5.27 30.06 -13.66
C ILE A 22 -4.19 29.00 -13.47
N GLU A 23 -4.56 27.83 -12.97
CA GLU A 23 -3.69 26.66 -13.04
C GLU A 23 -3.55 26.30 -14.53
N ASN A 24 -2.41 26.66 -15.12
CA ASN A 24 -2.08 26.26 -16.49
C ASN A 24 -2.04 24.73 -16.55
N ASN A 25 -3.08 24.13 -17.15
CA ASN A 25 -3.31 22.70 -17.08
C ASN A 25 -2.50 21.99 -18.17
N ILE A 26 -1.37 21.38 -17.78
CA ILE A 26 -0.47 20.67 -18.69
C ILE A 26 -0.89 19.21 -18.79
N ILE A 27 -1.35 18.79 -19.96
CA ILE A 27 -1.84 17.42 -20.23
C ILE A 27 -0.85 16.71 -21.15
N LEU A 28 -0.29 15.59 -20.72
CA LEU A 28 0.58 14.76 -21.55
C LEU A 28 -0.27 13.93 -22.52
N GLN A 29 0.01 14.03 -23.83
CA GLN A 29 -0.74 13.32 -24.87
C GLN A 29 -0.06 12.02 -25.31
N SER A 30 1.24 12.08 -25.56
CA SER A 30 2.02 10.94 -26.07
C SER A 30 3.49 11.09 -25.71
N VAL A 31 4.16 9.95 -25.62
CA VAL A 31 5.58 9.84 -25.28
C VAL A 31 6.22 8.88 -26.28
N THR A 32 7.38 9.30 -26.79
CA THR A 32 8.28 8.47 -27.59
C THR A 32 9.53 8.15 -26.76
N ASP A 33 10.51 7.46 -27.34
CA ASP A 33 11.76 7.15 -26.63
C ASP A 33 12.49 8.42 -26.16
N ASP A 34 12.51 9.46 -27.00
CA ASP A 34 13.28 10.69 -26.77
C ASP A 34 12.43 11.92 -26.38
N SER A 35 11.11 11.92 -26.61
CA SER A 35 10.28 13.13 -26.46
C SER A 35 8.92 12.91 -25.79
N ILE A 36 8.44 13.98 -25.14
CA ILE A 36 7.13 14.10 -24.52
C ILE A 36 6.33 15.15 -25.31
N THR A 37 5.12 14.79 -25.73
CA THR A 37 4.15 15.71 -26.32
C THR A 37 3.10 16.09 -25.29
N ALA A 38 2.92 17.38 -25.03
CA ALA A 38 1.95 17.92 -24.08
C ALA A 38 1.07 19.01 -24.70
N ILE A 39 -0.17 19.12 -24.24
CA ILE A 39 -1.01 20.31 -24.44
C ILE A 39 -0.73 21.29 -23.30
N VAL A 40 -0.45 22.54 -23.64
CA VAL A 40 -0.45 23.69 -22.72
C VAL A 40 -1.35 24.76 -23.31
N ASP A 41 -2.40 25.14 -22.59
CA ASP A 41 -3.39 26.16 -22.98
C ASP A 41 -3.98 25.94 -24.39
N GLY A 42 -4.21 24.67 -24.75
CA GLY A 42 -4.72 24.26 -26.06
C GLY A 42 -3.66 24.15 -27.17
N ILE A 43 -2.40 24.47 -26.89
CA ILE A 43 -1.28 24.43 -27.84
C ILE A 43 -0.41 23.19 -27.58
N THR A 44 -0.21 22.36 -28.60
CA THR A 44 0.73 21.23 -28.53
C THR A 44 2.18 21.72 -28.45
N LYS A 45 2.94 21.18 -27.50
CA LYS A 45 4.37 21.39 -27.28
C LYS A 45 5.08 20.04 -27.23
N VAL A 46 6.32 20.01 -27.72
CA VAL A 46 7.20 18.84 -27.66
C VAL A 46 8.45 19.22 -26.86
N MET A 47 8.90 18.33 -25.98
CA MET A 47 10.09 18.51 -25.13
C MET A 47 10.84 17.17 -24.97
N ASN A 48 12.10 17.22 -24.52
CA ASN A 48 12.90 16.00 -24.33
C ASN A 48 12.38 15.16 -23.14
N LYS A 49 12.39 13.83 -23.25
CA LYS A 49 11.99 12.86 -22.22
C LYS A 49 13.03 12.73 -21.10
N LYS A 50 13.31 13.82 -20.39
CA LYS A 50 14.25 13.89 -19.25
C LYS A 50 13.69 14.79 -18.15
N LEU A 51 13.98 14.46 -16.89
CA LEU A 51 13.42 15.14 -15.72
C LEU A 51 13.71 16.64 -15.71
N GLU A 52 14.97 17.05 -15.89
CA GLU A 52 15.35 18.47 -15.79
C GLU A 52 14.73 19.33 -16.92
N PRO A 53 14.78 18.95 -18.21
CA PRO A 53 14.03 19.65 -19.26
C PRO A 53 12.51 19.69 -19.03
N PHE A 54 11.93 18.64 -18.41
CA PHE A 54 10.52 18.65 -18.03
C PHE A 54 10.26 19.66 -16.89
N ARG A 55 11.14 19.72 -15.88
CA ARG A 55 11.04 20.71 -14.79
C ARG A 55 11.16 22.14 -15.29
N GLU A 56 12.18 22.44 -16.09
CA GLU A 56 12.34 23.74 -16.75
C GLU A 56 11.10 24.13 -17.58
N PHE A 57 10.49 23.16 -18.28
CA PHE A 57 9.27 23.38 -19.05
C PHE A 57 8.08 23.73 -18.16
N MET A 58 7.88 23.02 -17.05
CA MET A 58 6.80 23.27 -16.11
C MET A 58 6.97 24.63 -15.40
N GLU A 59 8.18 24.95 -14.92
CA GLU A 59 8.50 26.24 -14.30
C GLU A 59 8.27 27.41 -15.26
N LYS A 60 8.71 27.29 -16.51
CA LYS A 60 8.51 28.30 -17.56
C LYS A 60 7.03 28.62 -17.82
N HIS A 61 6.13 27.67 -17.59
CA HIS A 61 4.68 27.86 -17.73
C HIS A 61 3.98 28.04 -16.38
N GLY A 62 4.72 28.20 -15.27
CA GLY A 62 4.15 28.39 -13.92
C GLY A 62 3.32 27.22 -13.39
N ALA A 63 3.46 26.03 -13.99
CA ALA A 63 2.61 24.89 -13.70
C ALA A 63 3.16 24.06 -12.53
N LYS A 64 2.37 23.92 -11.46
CA LYS A 64 2.72 23.09 -10.29
C LYS A 64 2.32 21.62 -10.45
N SER A 65 1.46 21.30 -11.41
CA SER A 65 1.00 19.94 -11.65
C SER A 65 0.79 19.66 -13.13
N PHE A 66 0.94 18.40 -13.51
CA PHE A 66 0.67 17.89 -14.86
C PHE A 66 -0.31 16.72 -14.78
N GLN A 67 -1.01 16.46 -15.87
CA GLN A 67 -1.95 15.35 -16.00
C GLN A 67 -1.41 14.32 -16.98
N THR A 68 -1.33 13.06 -16.53
CA THR A 68 -1.20 11.88 -17.40
C THR A 68 -2.59 11.37 -17.78
N ALA A 69 -2.67 10.25 -18.50
CA ALA A 69 -3.94 9.69 -18.98
C ALA A 69 -5.03 9.52 -17.89
N ASP A 70 -4.65 9.18 -16.65
CA ASP A 70 -5.60 8.79 -15.58
C ASP A 70 -5.37 9.48 -14.23
N LYS A 71 -4.36 10.35 -14.07
CA LYS A 71 -4.07 11.04 -12.79
C LYS A 71 -3.29 12.34 -12.97
N ARG A 72 -3.57 13.31 -12.09
CA ARG A 72 -2.82 14.57 -11.93
C ARG A 72 -1.72 14.38 -10.88
N TYR A 73 -0.53 14.89 -11.18
CA TYR A 73 0.70 14.74 -10.42
C TYR A 73 1.31 16.10 -10.09
N ASN A 74 1.69 16.32 -8.83
CA ASN A 74 2.50 17.48 -8.44
C ASN A 74 3.93 17.30 -8.98
N ILE A 75 4.54 18.36 -9.50
CA ILE A 75 5.94 18.34 -9.94
C ILE A 75 6.92 18.07 -8.78
N GLU A 76 6.57 18.47 -7.56
CA GLU A 76 7.39 18.29 -6.35
C GLU A 76 7.53 16.82 -5.93
N SER A 77 6.64 15.92 -6.40
CA SER A 77 6.74 14.47 -6.19
C SER A 77 7.43 13.73 -7.34
N LEU A 78 7.91 14.43 -8.37
CA LEU A 78 8.78 13.85 -9.40
C LEU A 78 10.25 13.79 -8.95
N THR A 79 10.83 12.61 -9.12
CA THR A 79 12.25 12.30 -8.97
C THR A 79 12.71 11.48 -10.18
N ASN A 80 14.02 11.20 -10.32
CA ASN A 80 14.48 10.32 -11.39
C ASN A 80 13.90 8.89 -11.27
N ALA A 81 13.62 8.42 -10.05
CA ALA A 81 13.11 7.08 -9.78
C ALA A 81 11.70 6.82 -10.34
N ASN A 82 10.79 7.81 -10.27
CA ASN A 82 9.41 7.67 -10.77
C ASN A 82 9.15 8.39 -12.10
N PHE A 83 10.04 9.27 -12.58
CA PHE A 83 9.83 10.03 -13.81
C PHE A 83 9.58 9.14 -15.03
N GLN A 84 10.44 8.16 -15.31
CA GLN A 84 10.26 7.31 -16.50
C GLN A 84 8.97 6.48 -16.44
N PHE A 85 8.64 5.95 -15.26
CA PHE A 85 7.38 5.23 -15.03
C PHE A 85 6.15 6.11 -15.26
N LEU A 86 6.08 7.29 -14.65
CA LEU A 86 4.93 8.19 -14.73
C LEU A 86 4.75 8.82 -16.12
N ILE A 87 5.84 9.20 -16.77
CA ILE A 87 5.82 9.70 -18.14
C ILE A 87 5.48 8.56 -19.11
N GLY A 88 6.01 7.34 -18.89
CA GLY A 88 5.71 6.16 -19.70
C GLY A 88 4.22 5.81 -19.79
N GLN A 89 3.44 6.11 -18.76
CA GLN A 89 1.97 5.92 -18.77
C GLN A 89 1.25 6.84 -19.79
N ALA A 90 1.85 7.95 -20.20
CA ALA A 90 1.25 8.90 -21.13
C ALA A 90 1.40 8.42 -22.58
N GLY A 91 0.42 7.65 -23.05
CA GLY A 91 0.37 7.11 -24.41
C GLY A 91 0.65 5.61 -24.51
N HIS A 92 0.93 4.93 -23.38
CA HIS A 92 0.92 3.48 -23.34
C HIS A 92 -0.50 2.93 -23.51
N ASP A 93 -0.63 1.75 -24.10
CA ASP A 93 -1.92 1.07 -24.20
C ASP A 93 -2.44 0.68 -22.80
N LYS A 94 -3.74 0.83 -22.60
CA LYS A 94 -4.46 0.47 -21.37
C LYS A 94 -5.04 -0.95 -21.43
N THR A 95 -4.70 -1.72 -22.46
CA THR A 95 -5.03 -3.15 -22.57
C THR A 95 -4.01 -4.03 -21.84
N LEU A 96 -4.37 -5.30 -21.64
CA LEU A 96 -3.47 -6.32 -21.11
C LEU A 96 -2.33 -6.60 -22.12
N PRO A 97 -1.05 -6.74 -21.69
CA PRO A 97 0.07 -7.02 -22.60
C PRO A 97 -0.19 -8.21 -23.51
N ALA A 98 0.20 -8.09 -24.79
CA ALA A 98 -0.29 -8.95 -25.86
C ALA A 98 -0.02 -10.46 -25.65
N GLU A 99 1.11 -10.83 -25.02
CA GLU A 99 1.39 -12.24 -24.71
C GLU A 99 0.51 -12.78 -23.57
N LEU A 100 0.14 -11.94 -22.60
CA LEU A 100 -0.80 -12.30 -21.54
C LEU A 100 -2.24 -12.39 -22.09
N ALA A 101 -2.64 -11.45 -22.97
CA ALA A 101 -3.95 -11.43 -23.61
C ALA A 101 -4.21 -12.65 -24.52
N ARG A 102 -3.17 -13.27 -25.09
CA ARG A 102 -3.29 -14.55 -25.83
C ARG A 102 -3.39 -15.78 -24.93
N ASN A 103 -3.00 -15.68 -23.66
CA ASN A 103 -2.86 -16.79 -22.72
C ASN A 103 -3.71 -16.58 -21.46
N LEU A 104 -4.97 -16.18 -21.66
CA LEU A 104 -5.90 -15.90 -20.56
C LEU A 104 -6.10 -17.11 -19.65
N ILE A 105 -6.06 -16.85 -18.35
CA ILE A 105 -6.41 -17.80 -17.32
C ILE A 105 -7.93 -17.85 -17.19
N GLY A 106 -8.54 -18.89 -17.75
CA GLY A 106 -9.97 -19.16 -17.63
C GLY A 106 -10.38 -19.68 -16.25
N ASP A 107 -11.62 -20.15 -16.16
CA ASP A 107 -12.20 -20.62 -14.89
C ASP A 107 -11.57 -21.92 -14.35
N GLY A 108 -11.60 -22.07 -13.02
CA GLY A 108 -11.05 -23.22 -12.29
C GLY A 108 -9.81 -22.88 -11.46
N ASP A 109 -9.12 -23.91 -10.99
CA ASP A 109 -8.00 -23.78 -10.03
C ASP A 109 -6.62 -23.62 -10.71
N GLU A 110 -6.55 -23.45 -12.04
CA GLU A 110 -5.27 -23.32 -12.77
C GLU A 110 -4.46 -22.08 -12.38
N TRP A 111 -5.12 -20.99 -11.98
CA TRP A 111 -4.43 -19.83 -11.41
C TRP A 111 -3.72 -20.17 -10.10
N ILE A 112 -4.35 -20.96 -9.23
CA ILE A 112 -3.80 -21.41 -7.94
C ILE A 112 -2.55 -22.26 -8.19
N LYS A 113 -2.62 -23.22 -9.12
CA LYS A 113 -1.47 -24.03 -9.56
C LYS A 113 -0.36 -23.18 -10.21
N SER A 114 -0.71 -22.07 -10.86
CA SER A 114 0.26 -21.11 -11.41
C SER A 114 1.04 -20.38 -10.30
N LEU A 115 0.35 -20.01 -9.21
CA LEU A 115 0.98 -19.45 -8.01
C LEU A 115 1.85 -20.50 -7.30
N GLY A 116 1.38 -21.73 -7.11
CA GLY A 116 2.17 -22.83 -6.53
C GLY A 116 3.45 -23.11 -7.32
N ARG A 117 3.38 -23.15 -8.65
CA ARG A 117 4.56 -23.25 -9.53
C ARG A 117 5.55 -22.09 -9.39
N ALA A 118 5.10 -20.89 -9.01
CA ALA A 118 6.02 -19.78 -8.73
C ALA A 118 6.68 -19.93 -7.35
N LEU A 119 5.95 -20.36 -6.32
CA LEU A 119 6.52 -20.69 -5.01
C LEU A 119 7.60 -21.78 -5.09
N LEU A 120 7.35 -22.84 -5.87
CA LEU A 120 8.35 -23.88 -6.12
C LEU A 120 9.63 -23.34 -6.80
N LYS A 121 9.51 -22.32 -7.68
CA LYS A 121 10.68 -21.64 -8.28
C LYS A 121 11.47 -20.78 -7.29
N GLN A 122 10.83 -20.31 -6.22
CA GLN A 122 11.49 -19.65 -5.09
C GLN A 122 12.11 -20.65 -4.10
N GLY A 123 12.04 -21.95 -4.37
CA GLY A 123 12.51 -23.01 -3.46
C GLY A 123 11.58 -23.26 -2.26
N ILE A 124 10.35 -22.74 -2.30
CA ILE A 124 9.35 -22.95 -1.25
C ILE A 124 8.57 -24.24 -1.57
N PRO A 125 8.70 -25.30 -0.75
CA PRO A 125 7.89 -26.49 -0.92
C PRO A 125 6.42 -26.17 -0.58
N VAL A 126 5.52 -26.52 -1.49
CA VAL A 126 4.06 -26.47 -1.29
C VAL A 126 3.43 -27.68 -1.99
N SER A 127 2.34 -28.21 -1.44
CA SER A 127 1.48 -29.17 -2.14
C SER A 127 0.50 -28.47 -3.09
N ASP A 128 -0.37 -29.24 -3.73
CA ASP A 128 -1.50 -28.72 -4.51
C ASP A 128 -2.64 -28.14 -3.62
N ASP A 129 -2.49 -28.12 -2.29
CA ASP A 129 -3.47 -27.49 -1.41
C ASP A 129 -3.51 -25.95 -1.57
N ARG A 130 -4.72 -25.45 -1.83
CA ARG A 130 -4.97 -24.01 -2.07
C ARG A 130 -4.58 -23.14 -0.88
N MET A 131 -4.77 -23.62 0.36
CA MET A 131 -4.55 -22.83 1.56
C MET A 131 -3.06 -22.74 1.89
N GLU A 132 -2.32 -23.83 1.70
CA GLU A 132 -0.86 -23.85 1.78
C GLU A 132 -0.23 -22.88 0.76
N ILE A 133 -0.72 -22.88 -0.48
CA ILE A 133 -0.28 -21.91 -1.51
C ILE A 133 -0.59 -20.48 -1.08
N PHE A 134 -1.81 -20.16 -0.65
CA PHE A 134 -2.18 -18.80 -0.28
C PHE A 134 -1.47 -18.29 0.98
N GLN A 135 -1.18 -19.15 1.96
CA GLN A 135 -0.45 -18.78 3.19
C GLN A 135 0.95 -18.23 2.92
N ASN A 136 1.57 -18.61 1.80
CA ASN A 136 2.90 -18.13 1.44
C ASN A 136 2.93 -16.71 0.81
N TYR A 137 1.78 -16.09 0.55
CA TYR A 137 1.68 -14.73 -0.01
C TYR A 137 1.44 -13.62 1.03
N ASP A 138 1.65 -13.89 2.32
CA ASP A 138 1.37 -12.96 3.44
C ASP A 138 -0.12 -12.62 3.62
N TRP A 139 -0.50 -12.12 4.80
CA TRP A 139 -1.89 -11.84 5.19
C TRP A 139 -2.57 -10.75 4.37
N PHE A 140 -1.82 -9.73 3.97
CA PHE A 140 -2.35 -8.65 3.14
C PHE A 140 -2.91 -9.16 1.80
N ILE A 141 -2.35 -10.25 1.27
CA ILE A 141 -2.75 -10.82 -0.02
C ILE A 141 -3.63 -12.05 0.19
N GLN A 142 -3.24 -12.97 1.09
CA GLN A 142 -3.89 -14.25 1.36
C GLN A 142 -5.40 -14.12 1.54
N VAL A 143 -5.87 -13.12 2.32
CA VAL A 143 -7.29 -12.95 2.61
C VAL A 143 -8.12 -12.67 1.36
N PHE A 144 -7.55 -11.97 0.37
CA PHE A 144 -8.23 -11.72 -0.91
C PHE A 144 -8.15 -12.93 -1.85
N LEU A 145 -7.07 -13.72 -1.82
CA LEU A 145 -7.01 -15.00 -2.55
C LEU A 145 -8.06 -16.01 -2.02
N GLN A 146 -8.28 -16.02 -0.71
CA GLN A 146 -9.37 -16.78 -0.08
C GLN A 146 -10.75 -16.25 -0.50
N LYS A 147 -10.95 -14.93 -0.53
CA LYS A 147 -12.20 -14.32 -1.01
C LYS A 147 -12.46 -14.62 -2.49
N MET A 148 -11.44 -14.58 -3.36
CA MET A 148 -11.52 -15.02 -4.76
C MET A 148 -11.92 -16.50 -4.89
N SER A 149 -11.47 -17.35 -3.97
CA SER A 149 -11.84 -18.78 -3.92
C SER A 149 -13.19 -19.05 -3.23
N SER A 150 -13.84 -18.04 -2.67
CA SER A 150 -15.18 -18.16 -2.09
C SER A 150 -16.26 -18.06 -3.17
N LYS A 151 -17.50 -18.51 -2.89
CA LYS A 151 -18.60 -18.47 -3.86
C LYS A 151 -18.80 -17.05 -4.48
N PRO A 152 -18.90 -15.94 -3.71
CA PRO A 152 -18.99 -14.59 -4.28
C PRO A 152 -17.76 -14.14 -5.09
N GLY A 153 -16.59 -14.75 -4.87
CA GLY A 153 -15.37 -14.48 -5.62
C GLY A 153 -15.22 -15.31 -6.90
N GLN A 154 -16.00 -16.37 -7.06
CA GLN A 154 -16.06 -17.17 -8.29
C GLN A 154 -17.13 -16.63 -9.26
N GLU A 155 -18.23 -16.11 -8.74
CA GLU A 155 -19.31 -15.46 -9.51
C GLU A 155 -18.76 -14.31 -10.40
N LYS A 156 -19.13 -14.29 -11.69
CA LYS A 156 -18.65 -13.30 -12.67
C LYS A 156 -19.34 -11.95 -12.48
N THR A 157 -18.98 -11.24 -11.41
CA THR A 157 -19.58 -9.95 -11.00
C THR A 157 -18.50 -8.91 -10.69
N LEU A 158 -18.90 -7.63 -10.59
CA LEU A 158 -18.02 -6.56 -10.11
C LEU A 158 -17.44 -6.82 -8.70
N ARG A 159 -18.08 -7.68 -7.88
CA ARG A 159 -17.54 -8.10 -6.58
C ARG A 159 -16.33 -9.03 -6.70
N ARG A 160 -16.31 -9.91 -7.70
CA ARG A 160 -15.09 -10.70 -8.03
C ARG A 160 -13.96 -9.77 -8.45
N LEU A 161 -14.25 -8.74 -9.25
CA LEU A 161 -13.25 -7.73 -9.62
C LEU A 161 -12.73 -6.96 -8.40
N SER A 162 -13.59 -6.58 -7.44
CA SER A 162 -13.14 -5.83 -6.25
C SER A 162 -12.21 -6.65 -5.34
N PHE A 163 -12.41 -7.97 -5.24
CA PHE A 163 -11.47 -8.85 -4.53
C PHE A 163 -10.11 -8.95 -5.23
N MET A 164 -10.11 -9.07 -6.56
CA MET A 164 -8.87 -9.10 -7.34
C MET A 164 -8.12 -7.75 -7.28
N ALA A 165 -8.86 -6.65 -7.35
CA ALA A 165 -8.31 -5.30 -7.31
C ALA A 165 -7.73 -4.93 -5.93
N GLU A 166 -8.35 -5.37 -4.84
CA GLU A 166 -7.77 -5.21 -3.50
C GLU A 166 -6.59 -6.18 -3.27
N ALA A 167 -6.58 -7.39 -3.86
CA ALA A 167 -5.40 -8.27 -3.81
C ALA A 167 -4.18 -7.60 -4.46
N TYR A 168 -4.35 -6.97 -5.62
CA TYR A 168 -3.33 -6.14 -6.25
C TYR A 168 -2.91 -4.98 -5.33
N GLN A 169 -3.85 -4.14 -4.91
CA GLN A 169 -3.55 -2.94 -4.13
C GLN A 169 -2.89 -3.26 -2.77
N ALA A 170 -3.36 -4.29 -2.07
CA ALA A 170 -2.82 -4.72 -0.79
C ALA A 170 -1.39 -5.28 -0.93
N SER A 171 -1.08 -5.97 -2.03
CA SER A 171 0.28 -6.44 -2.32
C SER A 171 1.25 -5.29 -2.60
N LEU A 172 0.85 -4.30 -3.40
CA LEU A 172 1.65 -3.10 -3.69
C LEU A 172 1.87 -2.25 -2.43
N ARG A 173 0.80 -2.06 -1.65
CA ARG A 173 0.83 -1.42 -0.32
C ARG A 173 1.79 -2.13 0.65
N TYR A 174 1.83 -3.47 0.63
CA TYR A 174 2.74 -4.24 1.48
C TYR A 174 4.21 -4.03 1.12
N LEU A 175 4.56 -4.07 -0.18
CA LEU A 175 5.91 -3.70 -0.64
C LEU A 175 6.30 -2.28 -0.23
N CYS A 176 5.37 -1.32 -0.33
CA CYS A 176 5.59 0.05 0.14
C CYS A 176 5.89 0.10 1.64
N TYR A 177 5.17 -0.65 2.49
CA TYR A 177 5.44 -0.67 3.92
C TYR A 177 6.78 -1.29 4.27
N ILE A 178 7.22 -2.30 3.52
CA ILE A 178 8.55 -2.89 3.69
C ILE A 178 9.64 -1.85 3.40
N GLN A 179 9.55 -1.09 2.30
CA GLN A 179 10.54 -0.05 2.00
C GLN A 179 10.41 1.15 2.96
N MET A 180 9.19 1.60 3.27
CA MET A 180 8.96 2.74 4.18
C MET A 180 9.41 2.46 5.62
N ALA A 181 9.23 1.23 6.12
CA ALA A 181 9.75 0.83 7.44
C ALA A 181 11.28 0.93 7.54
N GLN A 182 12.00 0.72 6.44
CA GLN A 182 13.45 0.92 6.36
C GLN A 182 13.81 2.40 6.17
N ALA A 183 13.06 3.13 5.33
CA ALA A 183 13.26 4.58 5.15
C ALA A 183 13.14 5.32 6.49
N PHE A 184 12.21 4.92 7.35
CA PHE A 184 12.06 5.41 8.72
C PHE A 184 13.25 5.12 9.64
N GLN A 185 14.11 4.15 9.30
CA GLN A 185 15.31 3.79 10.08
C GLN A 185 16.59 4.48 9.60
N LEU A 186 16.59 5.14 8.43
CA LEU A 186 17.73 5.90 7.92
C LEU A 186 18.17 6.99 8.91
N GLU A 187 19.48 7.21 9.06
CA GLU A 187 20.00 8.26 9.95
C GLU A 187 19.58 9.66 9.43
N ASN A 188 19.76 9.90 8.14
CA ASN A 188 19.29 11.09 7.45
C ASN A 188 17.85 10.87 6.99
N LYS A 189 16.91 11.66 7.54
CA LYS A 189 15.48 11.60 7.21
C LYS A 189 15.19 12.47 5.97
N PRO A 190 14.92 11.90 4.78
CA PRO A 190 14.67 12.69 3.58
C PRO A 190 13.29 13.38 3.61
N LYS A 191 13.27 14.67 3.27
CA LYS A 191 12.02 15.43 3.05
C LYS A 191 11.55 15.28 1.61
N LEU A 192 10.97 14.12 1.28
CA LEU A 192 10.40 13.82 -0.03
C LEU A 192 8.89 14.02 -0.02
N ALA A 193 8.36 14.77 -0.99
CA ALA A 193 6.95 15.18 -1.01
C ALA A 193 5.98 14.00 -0.91
N ILE A 194 6.23 12.90 -1.64
CA ILE A 194 5.38 11.70 -1.62
C ILE A 194 5.38 10.96 -0.27
N ILE A 195 6.49 11.03 0.48
CA ILE A 195 6.57 10.44 1.83
C ILE A 195 5.78 11.32 2.82
N SER A 196 5.92 12.64 2.71
CA SER A 196 5.13 13.59 3.50
C SER A 196 3.63 13.50 3.17
N GLU A 197 3.26 13.26 1.90
CA GLU A 197 1.87 13.01 1.49
C GLU A 197 1.36 11.71 2.10
N PHE A 198 2.11 10.61 1.99
CA PHE A 198 1.78 9.31 2.54
C PHE A 198 1.47 9.36 4.05
N ILE A 199 2.34 9.95 4.86
CA ILE A 199 2.14 10.04 6.33
C ILE A 199 1.12 11.12 6.76
N GLN A 200 0.56 11.88 5.80
CA GLN A 200 -0.46 12.91 6.02
C GLN A 200 -1.72 12.69 5.17
N MET A 201 -1.94 11.49 4.64
CA MET A 201 -3.14 11.17 3.86
C MET A 201 -4.40 11.32 4.69
N GLU A 202 -5.30 12.23 4.30
CA GLU A 202 -6.56 12.46 5.01
C GLU A 202 -7.74 11.65 4.46
N GLY A 203 -8.61 11.18 5.36
CA GLY A 203 -9.86 10.52 5.01
C GLY A 203 -9.65 9.26 4.17
N ASN A 204 -10.26 9.24 2.97
CA ASN A 204 -10.16 8.11 2.04
C ASN A 204 -9.02 8.23 1.01
N LYS A 205 -8.15 9.26 1.09
CA LYS A 205 -7.06 9.48 0.10
C LYS A 205 -6.15 8.26 -0.07
N PHE A 206 -6.02 7.41 0.94
CA PHE A 206 -5.26 6.14 0.88
C PHE A 206 -5.77 5.13 -0.16
N LEU A 207 -7.00 5.29 -0.69
CA LEU A 207 -7.54 4.50 -1.79
C LEU A 207 -6.97 4.95 -3.15
N ASP A 208 -6.75 6.25 -3.34
CA ASP A 208 -6.29 6.83 -4.62
C ASP A 208 -4.79 7.21 -4.61
N PHE A 209 -4.10 6.97 -3.49
CA PHE A 209 -2.68 7.27 -3.31
C PHE A 209 -1.79 6.47 -4.27
N ASP A 210 -0.71 7.09 -4.77
CA ASP A 210 0.22 6.44 -5.71
C ASP A 210 1.28 5.60 -4.99
N TYR A 211 0.89 4.39 -4.60
CA TYR A 211 1.81 3.41 -4.03
C TYR A 211 2.88 2.95 -5.03
N ALA A 212 2.65 3.00 -6.35
CA ALA A 212 3.68 2.65 -7.31
C ALA A 212 4.82 3.68 -7.27
N SER A 213 4.51 4.97 -7.39
CA SER A 213 5.51 6.04 -7.21
C SER A 213 6.20 6.00 -5.84
N LEU A 214 5.46 5.67 -4.76
CA LEU A 214 6.06 5.53 -3.43
C LEU A 214 7.04 4.36 -3.37
N LEU A 215 6.72 3.21 -3.96
CA LEU A 215 7.60 2.04 -4.03
C LEU A 215 8.89 2.37 -4.80
N LEU A 216 8.77 3.03 -5.95
CA LEU A 216 9.93 3.44 -6.77
C LEU A 216 10.86 4.38 -5.98
N ILE A 217 10.30 5.44 -5.40
CA ILE A 217 11.06 6.45 -4.65
C ILE A 217 11.67 5.87 -3.37
N ALA A 218 10.93 5.03 -2.63
CA ALA A 218 11.45 4.42 -1.41
C ALA A 218 12.55 3.36 -1.70
N THR A 219 12.50 2.69 -2.85
CA THR A 219 13.53 1.73 -3.27
C THR A 219 14.81 2.46 -3.70
N ASP A 220 14.71 3.50 -4.54
CA ASP A 220 15.84 4.35 -4.94
C ASP A 220 16.55 4.98 -3.72
N LEU A 221 15.77 5.48 -2.75
CA LEU A 221 16.26 6.03 -1.49
C LEU A 221 17.08 5.05 -0.64
N LEU A 222 16.72 3.76 -0.63
CA LEU A 222 17.42 2.72 0.14
C LEU A 222 18.64 2.19 -0.62
N GLY A 223 18.58 2.18 -1.95
CA GLY A 223 19.56 1.57 -2.83
C GLY A 223 19.86 0.11 -2.45
N GLN A 224 21.10 -0.31 -2.69
CA GLN A 224 21.57 -1.70 -2.53
C GLN A 224 21.59 -2.23 -1.08
N ASN A 225 21.20 -1.41 -0.10
CA ASN A 225 21.13 -1.75 1.32
C ASN A 225 19.76 -2.26 1.75
N GLY A 226 18.80 -2.40 0.82
CA GLY A 226 17.46 -2.91 1.09
C GLY A 226 17.45 -4.27 1.82
N PHE A 227 16.55 -4.38 2.80
CA PHE A 227 16.25 -5.61 3.54
C PHE A 227 15.70 -6.70 2.62
N MET A 228 14.94 -6.32 1.58
CA MET A 228 14.34 -7.21 0.60
C MET A 228 14.84 -6.85 -0.81
N LYS A 229 16.03 -7.35 -1.15
CA LYS A 229 16.74 -7.03 -2.40
C LYS A 229 16.01 -7.46 -3.66
N GLU A 230 15.07 -8.40 -3.53
CA GLU A 230 14.21 -8.84 -4.62
C GLU A 230 13.27 -7.72 -5.11
N ILE A 231 13.00 -6.70 -4.26
CA ILE A 231 12.26 -5.50 -4.67
C ILE A 231 13.06 -4.69 -5.70
N ASP A 232 14.39 -4.64 -5.63
CA ASP A 232 15.22 -3.84 -6.54
C ASP A 232 15.03 -4.30 -7.99
N ASN A 233 15.16 -5.60 -8.24
CA ASN A 233 14.93 -6.22 -9.56
C ASN A 233 13.46 -6.08 -10.02
N PHE A 234 12.51 -6.18 -9.08
CA PHE A 234 11.09 -6.00 -9.37
C PHE A 234 10.77 -4.55 -9.79
N VAL A 235 11.39 -3.59 -9.13
CA VAL A 235 11.28 -2.15 -9.43
C VAL A 235 11.94 -1.81 -10.76
N GLU A 236 13.12 -2.38 -11.06
CA GLU A 236 13.78 -2.23 -12.36
C GLU A 236 12.84 -2.66 -13.50
N GLU A 237 12.30 -3.88 -13.45
CA GLU A 237 11.34 -4.39 -14.44
C GLU A 237 10.03 -3.57 -14.45
N LEU A 238 9.54 -3.10 -13.30
CA LEU A 238 8.35 -2.25 -13.21
C LEU A 238 8.54 -0.86 -13.85
N THR A 239 9.78 -0.35 -13.94
CA THR A 239 10.07 0.93 -14.61
C THR A 239 10.35 0.81 -16.11
N ASP A 240 10.70 -0.39 -16.60
CA ASP A 240 10.92 -0.63 -18.03
C ASP A 240 9.59 -0.62 -18.79
N THR A 241 9.35 0.43 -19.58
CA THR A 241 8.15 0.58 -20.40
C THR A 241 8.00 -0.48 -21.50
N GLY A 242 9.05 -1.26 -21.78
CA GLY A 242 8.99 -2.42 -22.68
C GLY A 242 8.59 -3.73 -21.98
N SER A 243 8.46 -3.75 -20.65
CA SER A 243 8.20 -4.97 -19.88
C SER A 243 6.71 -5.30 -19.75
N ASP A 244 6.40 -6.59 -19.76
CA ASP A 244 5.06 -7.10 -19.42
C ASP A 244 4.63 -6.66 -18.00
N LEU A 245 5.56 -6.43 -17.07
CA LEU A 245 5.24 -5.98 -15.70
C LEU A 245 4.77 -4.51 -15.67
N PHE A 246 5.41 -3.62 -16.42
CA PHE A 246 4.95 -2.23 -16.56
C PHE A 246 3.52 -2.22 -17.10
N GLY A 247 3.28 -2.83 -18.26
CA GLY A 247 1.96 -2.88 -18.88
C GLY A 247 0.90 -3.57 -18.01
N THR A 248 1.26 -4.66 -17.32
CA THR A 248 0.38 -5.34 -16.35
C THR A 248 0.00 -4.43 -15.18
N SER A 249 0.97 -3.71 -14.59
CA SER A 249 0.71 -2.81 -13.46
C SER A 249 -0.22 -1.65 -13.85
N PHE A 250 -0.02 -1.11 -15.06
CA PHE A 250 -0.83 -0.03 -15.61
C PHE A 250 -2.26 -0.50 -15.88
N PHE A 251 -2.44 -1.64 -16.53
CA PHE A 251 -3.74 -2.28 -16.73
C PHE A 251 -4.49 -2.52 -15.40
N LEU A 252 -3.82 -3.14 -14.41
CA LEU A 252 -4.41 -3.46 -13.11
C LEU A 252 -4.91 -2.21 -12.37
N GLU A 253 -4.13 -1.14 -12.39
CA GLU A 253 -4.47 0.12 -11.73
C GLU A 253 -5.52 0.93 -12.50
N THR A 254 -5.46 0.99 -13.84
CA THR A 254 -6.50 1.64 -14.66
C THR A 254 -7.86 0.97 -14.45
N GLN A 255 -7.93 -0.37 -14.51
CA GLN A 255 -9.21 -1.07 -14.30
C GLN A 255 -9.68 -0.99 -12.84
N ARG A 256 -8.76 -0.97 -11.88
CA ARG A 256 -9.10 -0.70 -10.47
C ARG A 256 -9.69 0.70 -10.27
N ARG A 257 -9.14 1.75 -10.89
CA ARG A 257 -9.73 3.11 -10.87
C ARG A 257 -11.11 3.11 -11.52
N ASN A 258 -11.27 2.49 -12.69
CA ASN A 258 -12.56 2.38 -13.36
C ASN A 258 -13.63 1.70 -12.48
N LEU A 259 -13.25 0.69 -11.67
CA LEU A 259 -14.16 0.08 -10.70
C LEU A 259 -14.57 1.07 -9.61
N MET A 260 -13.61 1.80 -9.01
CA MET A 260 -13.91 2.77 -7.94
C MET A 260 -14.76 3.95 -8.42
N THR A 261 -14.56 4.41 -9.66
CA THR A 261 -15.35 5.49 -10.27
C THR A 261 -16.68 5.03 -10.88
N ASN A 262 -16.98 3.73 -10.82
CA ASN A 262 -18.16 3.09 -11.44
C ASN A 262 -18.23 3.24 -12.98
N ASN A 263 -17.07 3.27 -13.63
CA ASN A 263 -16.92 3.34 -15.09
C ASN A 263 -16.91 1.95 -15.78
N ILE A 264 -17.05 0.86 -15.03
CA ILE A 264 -17.15 -0.50 -15.58
C ILE A 264 -18.63 -0.89 -15.65
N PRO A 265 -19.21 -1.12 -16.84
CA PRO A 265 -20.57 -1.61 -16.97
C PRO A 265 -20.67 -3.07 -16.53
N ASP A 266 -21.80 -3.43 -15.91
CA ASP A 266 -22.19 -4.81 -15.63
C ASP A 266 -22.94 -5.36 -16.87
N ASP A 267 -22.16 -5.67 -17.92
CA ASP A 267 -22.65 -6.11 -19.23
C ASP A 267 -21.94 -7.39 -19.73
N ASP A 268 -22.30 -7.86 -20.94
CA ASP A 268 -21.77 -9.08 -21.55
C ASP A 268 -20.24 -9.10 -21.74
N LYS A 269 -19.53 -7.96 -21.58
CA LYS A 269 -18.06 -7.87 -21.65
C LYS A 269 -17.39 -8.10 -20.30
N LEU A 270 -18.11 -7.93 -19.19
CA LEU A 270 -17.56 -8.12 -17.84
C LEU A 270 -16.87 -9.49 -17.64
N PRO A 271 -17.40 -10.63 -18.14
CA PRO A 271 -16.71 -11.91 -18.02
C PRO A 271 -15.32 -11.93 -18.65
N GLY A 272 -15.13 -11.28 -19.80
CA GLY A 272 -13.83 -11.19 -20.47
C GLY A 272 -12.84 -10.33 -19.67
N LEU A 273 -13.30 -9.15 -19.21
CA LEU A 273 -12.50 -8.27 -18.35
C LEU A 273 -12.07 -8.96 -17.04
N LEU A 274 -12.93 -9.80 -16.45
CA LEU A 274 -12.60 -10.57 -15.24
C LEU A 274 -11.48 -11.60 -15.47
N ASP A 275 -11.41 -12.20 -16.66
CA ASP A 275 -10.40 -13.21 -16.99
C ASP A 275 -9.08 -12.54 -17.43
N GLU A 276 -9.14 -11.38 -18.11
CA GLU A 276 -7.99 -10.49 -18.31
C GLU A 276 -7.39 -10.02 -16.98
N TYR A 277 -8.23 -9.54 -16.05
CA TYR A 277 -7.79 -9.06 -14.74
C TYR A 277 -7.24 -10.19 -13.86
N LEU A 278 -7.84 -11.39 -13.90
CA LEU A 278 -7.27 -12.55 -13.22
C LEU A 278 -5.89 -12.91 -13.80
N THR A 279 -5.73 -12.87 -15.12
CA THR A 279 -4.46 -13.14 -15.81
C THR A 279 -3.37 -12.14 -15.40
N ALA A 280 -3.70 -10.85 -15.41
CA ALA A 280 -2.84 -9.76 -14.95
C ALA A 280 -2.44 -9.93 -13.48
N LEU A 281 -3.41 -10.16 -12.59
CA LEU A 281 -3.18 -10.33 -11.17
C LEU A 281 -2.27 -11.54 -10.89
N VAL A 282 -2.49 -12.66 -11.58
CA VAL A 282 -1.64 -13.85 -11.41
C VAL A 282 -0.22 -13.62 -11.94
N TYR A 283 -0.04 -12.87 -13.03
CA TYR A 283 1.30 -12.45 -13.48
C TYR A 283 2.01 -11.61 -12.40
N TRP A 284 1.32 -10.58 -11.88
CA TRP A 284 1.81 -9.73 -10.80
C TRP A 284 2.18 -10.52 -9.54
N LEU A 285 1.27 -11.38 -9.03
CA LEU A 285 1.50 -12.21 -7.86
C LEU A 285 2.70 -13.15 -8.05
N ARG A 286 2.88 -13.72 -9.24
CA ARG A 286 4.06 -14.56 -9.55
C ARG A 286 5.37 -13.77 -9.49
N LYS A 287 5.38 -12.49 -9.88
CA LYS A 287 6.57 -11.62 -9.80
C LYS A 287 6.97 -11.31 -8.35
N ILE A 288 6.00 -11.14 -7.45
CA ILE A 288 6.23 -10.92 -6.01
C ILE A 288 6.32 -12.21 -5.17
N SER A 289 6.41 -13.39 -5.82
CA SER A 289 6.49 -14.69 -5.12
C SER A 289 7.68 -14.82 -4.16
N PHE A 290 8.72 -13.98 -4.31
CA PHE A 290 9.84 -13.89 -3.38
C PHE A 290 9.42 -13.54 -1.94
N LEU A 291 8.24 -12.94 -1.73
CA LEU A 291 7.69 -12.66 -0.40
C LEU A 291 7.58 -13.91 0.47
N ALA A 292 7.42 -15.10 -0.13
CA ALA A 292 7.36 -16.38 0.58
C ALA A 292 8.68 -16.78 1.28
N ASN A 293 9.81 -16.13 0.93
CA ASN A 293 11.08 -16.25 1.65
C ASN A 293 11.10 -15.48 2.97
N TYR A 294 10.04 -14.74 3.29
CA TYR A 294 9.91 -13.92 4.48
C TYR A 294 8.71 -14.36 5.33
N ARG A 295 8.75 -14.09 6.64
CA ARG A 295 7.70 -14.49 7.59
C ARG A 295 7.31 -13.37 8.52
N LEU A 296 6.03 -13.01 8.50
CA LEU A 296 5.44 -11.98 9.36
C LEU A 296 5.06 -12.57 10.72
N VAL A 297 5.37 -11.86 11.79
CA VAL A 297 5.20 -12.30 13.18
C VAL A 297 4.70 -11.15 14.04
N SER A 298 3.67 -11.39 14.84
CA SER A 298 3.24 -10.48 15.90
C SER A 298 3.97 -10.82 17.20
N ILE A 299 4.80 -9.90 17.70
CA ILE A 299 5.40 -9.98 19.04
C ILE A 299 4.41 -9.33 20.02
N LYS A 300 3.75 -10.16 20.83
CA LYS A 300 2.69 -9.73 21.76
C LYS A 300 3.26 -8.95 22.93
N GLU A 301 4.31 -9.49 23.55
CA GLU A 301 4.97 -8.95 24.73
C GLU A 301 6.35 -9.57 24.93
N ILE A 302 7.18 -8.90 25.72
CA ILE A 302 8.51 -9.35 26.09
C ILE A 302 8.65 -9.15 27.61
N ASN A 303 8.74 -10.25 28.36
CA ASN A 303 8.83 -10.24 29.82
C ASN A 303 10.28 -10.56 30.26
N LEU A 304 10.87 -9.72 31.12
CA LEU A 304 12.20 -10.00 31.70
C LEU A 304 12.11 -11.10 32.75
N ASN A 305 12.72 -12.25 32.48
CA ASN A 305 12.89 -13.35 33.42
C ASN A 305 14.33 -13.33 33.96
N TYR A 306 14.54 -12.55 35.02
CA TYR A 306 15.83 -12.42 35.70
C TYR A 306 15.75 -12.96 37.13
N ARG A 307 16.76 -13.74 37.53
CA ARG A 307 17.04 -14.09 38.93
C ARG A 307 18.37 -13.48 39.35
N LEU A 308 18.46 -12.99 40.57
CA LEU A 308 19.68 -12.35 41.09
C LEU A 308 20.90 -13.27 40.90
N GLY A 309 21.92 -12.79 40.17
CA GLY A 309 23.14 -13.56 39.88
C GLY A 309 23.06 -14.54 38.70
N SER A 310 21.96 -14.54 37.93
CA SER A 310 21.84 -15.26 36.65
C SER A 310 21.90 -14.31 35.45
N PRO A 311 22.17 -14.79 34.21
CA PRO A 311 22.05 -13.95 33.02
C PRO A 311 20.63 -13.45 32.80
N GLU A 312 20.48 -12.28 32.18
CA GLU A 312 19.18 -11.77 31.75
C GLU A 312 18.62 -12.59 30.59
N HIS A 313 17.40 -13.09 30.77
CA HIS A 313 16.62 -13.80 29.75
C HIS A 313 15.30 -13.07 29.52
N TYR A 314 15.01 -12.77 28.26
CA TYR A 314 13.74 -12.17 27.86
C TYR A 314 12.84 -13.28 27.31
N LEU A 315 11.60 -13.33 27.80
CA LEU A 315 10.56 -14.26 27.36
C LEU A 315 9.68 -13.54 26.35
N HIS A 316 9.81 -13.89 25.07
CA HIS A 316 9.06 -13.29 23.98
C HIS A 316 7.84 -14.18 23.71
N ARG A 317 6.65 -13.61 23.84
CA ARG A 317 5.39 -14.24 23.43
C ARG A 317 5.02 -13.72 22.05
N TYR A 318 4.85 -14.63 21.09
CA TYR A 318 4.70 -14.28 19.67
C TYR A 318 3.72 -15.20 18.95
N GLY A 319 3.20 -14.77 17.81
CA GLY A 319 2.37 -15.60 16.95
C GLY A 319 2.57 -15.25 15.48
N GLU A 320 2.62 -16.28 14.63
CA GLU A 320 2.39 -16.08 13.19
C GLU A 320 0.92 -15.67 13.03
N PRO A 321 0.61 -14.60 12.29
CA PRO A 321 -0.78 -14.22 12.02
C PRO A 321 -1.58 -15.43 11.53
N HIS A 322 -1.04 -16.16 10.55
CA HIS A 322 -1.66 -17.32 9.88
C HIS A 322 -2.21 -18.43 10.80
N SER A 323 -1.68 -18.63 12.02
CA SER A 323 -1.98 -19.83 12.83
C SER A 323 -3.34 -19.82 13.54
N PHE A 324 -4.05 -18.69 13.58
CA PHE A 324 -5.17 -18.52 14.53
C PHE A 324 -6.55 -18.93 14.02
N TYR A 325 -6.82 -18.90 12.71
CA TYR A 325 -8.18 -19.09 12.17
C TYR A 325 -8.54 -20.52 11.71
N ASN A 326 -7.59 -21.46 11.63
CA ASN A 326 -7.83 -22.77 11.00
C ASN A 326 -8.42 -23.86 11.91
N GLU A 327 -8.59 -23.64 13.22
CA GLU A 327 -9.24 -24.62 14.11
C GLU A 327 -10.05 -23.90 15.19
N GLY A 328 -11.32 -24.30 15.38
CA GLY A 328 -12.27 -23.67 16.29
C GLY A 328 -12.01 -23.96 17.78
N GLY A 329 -10.90 -23.44 18.31
CA GLY A 329 -10.52 -23.54 19.72
C GLY A 329 -10.11 -22.19 20.31
N VAL A 330 -10.67 -21.85 21.47
CA VAL A 330 -10.49 -20.55 22.20
C VAL A 330 -9.18 -20.52 23.01
N SER A 331 -8.18 -21.32 22.63
CA SER A 331 -6.89 -21.37 23.30
C SER A 331 -5.92 -20.38 22.68
N ASP A 332 -5.24 -19.57 23.50
CA ASP A 332 -4.13 -18.73 23.06
C ASP A 332 -3.06 -19.61 22.36
N LYS A 333 -2.93 -19.46 21.04
CA LYS A 333 -1.96 -20.19 20.21
C LYS A 333 -0.59 -19.49 20.13
N SER A 334 -0.36 -18.44 20.93
CA SER A 334 0.94 -17.79 20.97
C SER A 334 2.03 -18.74 21.47
N ARG A 335 3.17 -18.71 20.79
CA ARG A 335 4.37 -19.45 21.14
C ARG A 335 5.23 -18.57 22.04
N SER A 336 5.99 -19.19 22.93
CA SER A 336 6.93 -18.50 23.81
C SER A 336 8.35 -18.99 23.54
N ILE A 337 9.32 -18.08 23.52
CA ILE A 337 10.75 -18.41 23.42
C ILE A 337 11.56 -17.53 24.38
N GLN A 338 12.55 -18.13 25.04
CA GLN A 338 13.53 -17.38 25.83
C GLN A 338 14.72 -16.99 24.95
N ILE A 339 15.02 -15.71 24.90
CA ILE A 339 16.14 -15.12 24.17
C ILE A 339 17.04 -14.40 25.17
N LYS A 340 18.36 -14.49 24.96
CA LYS A 340 19.36 -13.77 25.76
C LYS A 340 19.61 -12.40 25.12
N GLY A 341 19.90 -11.37 25.92
CA GLY A 341 20.25 -10.05 25.38
C GLY A 341 19.08 -9.22 24.83
N SER A 342 19.39 -8.12 24.15
CA SER A 342 18.57 -6.90 24.16
C SER A 342 17.58 -6.73 22.99
N PHE A 343 16.82 -7.76 22.59
CA PHE A 343 15.72 -7.53 21.63
C PHE A 343 14.51 -6.96 22.36
N THR A 344 14.07 -5.76 21.98
CA THR A 344 13.06 -4.99 22.74
C THR A 344 11.83 -4.56 21.93
N TYR A 345 11.65 -5.07 20.70
CA TYR A 345 10.45 -4.80 19.89
C TYR A 345 9.21 -5.54 20.41
N SER A 346 8.73 -5.12 21.58
CA SER A 346 7.43 -5.52 22.15
C SER A 346 6.30 -4.89 21.34
N ARG A 347 5.09 -5.46 21.39
CA ARG A 347 3.88 -4.94 20.73
C ARG A 347 4.07 -4.62 19.23
N SER A 348 4.95 -5.36 18.55
CA SER A 348 5.46 -5.03 17.22
C SER A 348 5.17 -6.13 16.20
N ILE A 349 4.93 -5.73 14.95
CA ILE A 349 4.88 -6.62 13.80
C ILE A 349 6.27 -6.68 13.15
N ILE A 350 6.85 -7.88 13.13
CA ILE A 350 8.20 -8.15 12.66
C ILE A 350 8.15 -9.02 11.40
N LEU A 351 8.82 -8.60 10.35
CA LEU A 351 9.07 -9.36 9.14
C LEU A 351 10.46 -9.97 9.21
N PHE A 352 10.56 -11.30 9.29
CA PHE A 352 11.83 -12.01 9.28
C PHE A 352 12.25 -12.40 7.86
N ARG A 353 13.57 -12.37 7.60
CA ARG A 353 14.18 -13.00 6.42
C ARG A 353 14.38 -14.49 6.73
N GLY A 354 13.69 -15.36 5.99
CA GLY A 354 13.68 -16.80 6.18
C GLY A 354 12.25 -17.35 6.32
N ASN A 355 12.00 -18.48 5.66
CA ASN A 355 10.69 -19.14 5.60
C ASN A 355 10.39 -20.09 6.80
N VAL A 356 11.38 -20.40 7.64
CA VAL A 356 11.27 -21.26 8.84
C VAL A 356 11.32 -20.43 10.12
N LEU A 357 10.15 -20.10 10.68
CA LEU A 357 10.03 -19.25 11.88
C LEU A 357 10.93 -19.66 13.05
N ALA A 358 11.03 -20.96 13.34
CA ALA A 358 11.81 -21.46 14.47
C ALA A 358 13.33 -21.21 14.32
N ALA A 359 13.82 -21.01 13.10
CA ALA A 359 15.18 -20.55 12.84
C ALA A 359 15.27 -19.03 12.96
N CYS A 360 14.31 -18.29 12.39
CA CYS A 360 14.24 -16.83 12.47
C CYS A 360 14.22 -16.33 13.93
N MET A 361 13.37 -16.91 14.78
CA MET A 361 13.27 -16.55 16.21
C MET A 361 14.52 -16.91 17.03
N LYS A 362 15.35 -17.88 16.60
CA LYS A 362 16.65 -18.15 17.22
C LYS A 362 17.71 -17.12 16.85
N ASN A 363 17.63 -16.60 15.62
CA ASN A 363 18.60 -15.65 15.07
C ASN A 363 18.21 -14.18 15.28
N ILE A 364 17.09 -13.91 15.96
CA ILE A 364 16.51 -12.58 16.25
C ILE A 364 17.46 -11.53 16.90
N GLN A 365 18.65 -11.94 17.37
CA GLN A 365 19.70 -11.01 17.79
C GLN A 365 20.42 -10.32 16.60
N ASP A 366 20.41 -10.95 15.42
CA ASP A 366 20.92 -10.39 14.18
C ASP A 366 19.94 -9.36 13.64
N LYS A 367 20.29 -8.08 13.78
CA LYS A 367 19.49 -6.95 13.27
C LYS A 367 19.31 -6.94 11.75
N THR A 368 20.08 -7.74 11.01
CA THR A 368 19.94 -7.88 9.55
C THR A 368 18.97 -9.00 9.15
N SER A 369 18.53 -9.83 10.09
CA SER A 369 17.62 -10.96 9.85
C SER A 369 16.14 -10.60 9.96
N TYR A 370 15.80 -9.37 10.37
CA TYR A 370 14.43 -8.92 10.55
C TYR A 370 14.24 -7.42 10.30
N LEU A 371 12.98 -7.02 10.09
CA LEU A 371 12.53 -5.65 9.94
C LEU A 371 11.25 -5.45 10.77
N SER A 372 11.17 -4.40 11.59
CA SER A 372 9.90 -4.00 12.21
C SER A 372 9.05 -3.25 11.20
N LEU A 373 7.84 -3.73 10.91
CA LEU A 373 6.85 -3.02 10.11
C LEU A 373 5.99 -2.07 10.95
N SER A 374 6.10 -2.11 12.28
CA SER A 374 5.42 -1.15 13.14
C SER A 374 6.15 0.20 13.15
N PRO A 375 5.45 1.33 12.91
CA PRO A 375 4.01 1.47 13.12
C PRO A 375 3.13 1.27 11.88
N LEU A 376 3.65 1.10 10.66
CA LEU A 376 2.85 0.97 9.44
C LEU A 376 1.89 -0.23 9.45
N VAL A 377 2.29 -1.31 10.11
CA VAL A 377 1.45 -2.47 10.40
C VAL A 377 1.44 -2.72 11.91
N ILE A 378 0.25 -2.92 12.46
CA ILE A 378 0.02 -3.18 13.88
C ILE A 378 -0.92 -4.37 14.07
N ASP A 379 -0.82 -4.99 15.25
CA ASP A 379 -1.78 -5.96 15.75
C ASP A 379 -2.55 -5.34 16.91
N LYS A 380 -3.79 -4.90 16.68
CA LYS A 380 -4.64 -4.25 17.68
C LYS A 380 -4.79 -5.08 18.96
N SER A 381 -4.71 -6.42 18.87
CA SER A 381 -4.86 -7.30 20.03
C SER A 381 -3.74 -7.17 21.07
N VAL A 382 -2.58 -6.60 20.73
CA VAL A 382 -1.49 -6.39 21.72
C VAL A 382 -1.77 -5.22 22.67
N TYR A 383 -2.67 -4.31 22.26
CA TYR A 383 -3.12 -3.13 23.01
C TYR A 383 -4.44 -3.34 23.76
N ALA A 384 -5.04 -4.53 23.63
CA ALA A 384 -6.24 -4.93 24.36
C ALA A 384 -5.89 -5.50 25.75
N ASP A 385 -6.86 -5.48 26.67
CA ASP A 385 -6.72 -6.05 28.01
C ASP A 385 -6.30 -7.53 27.96
N GLU A 386 -5.44 -7.96 28.89
CA GLU A 386 -4.77 -9.27 28.84
C GLU A 386 -5.74 -10.45 28.71
N ASN A 387 -6.91 -10.34 29.34
CA ASN A 387 -7.99 -11.34 29.30
C ASN A 387 -8.67 -11.48 27.92
N THR A 388 -8.37 -10.60 26.96
CA THR A 388 -8.98 -10.56 25.61
C THR A 388 -7.98 -10.80 24.47
N LYS A 389 -6.68 -10.95 24.78
CA LYS A 389 -5.58 -11.13 23.81
C LYS A 389 -5.57 -12.54 23.16
N GLN A 390 -6.55 -12.87 22.33
CA GLN A 390 -6.71 -14.24 21.80
C GLN A 390 -6.40 -14.43 20.30
N THR A 391 -6.61 -13.42 19.44
CA THR A 391 -6.41 -13.54 17.99
C THR A 391 -5.76 -12.27 17.45
N PRO A 392 -4.72 -12.36 16.57
CA PRO A 392 -4.14 -11.19 15.90
C PRO A 392 -5.19 -10.39 15.13
N GLU A 393 -5.35 -9.13 15.50
CA GLU A 393 -6.23 -8.17 14.82
C GLU A 393 -5.34 -7.24 13.97
N ILE A 394 -5.01 -7.63 12.75
CA ILE A 394 -4.05 -6.88 11.91
C ILE A 394 -4.70 -5.66 11.27
N PHE A 395 -4.08 -4.50 11.44
CA PHE A 395 -4.44 -3.25 10.79
C PHE A 395 -3.23 -2.66 10.08
N TYR A 396 -3.49 -1.93 8.99
CA TYR A 396 -2.51 -1.11 8.32
C TYR A 396 -2.77 0.38 8.49
N TYR A 397 -1.70 1.16 8.53
CA TYR A 397 -1.75 2.62 8.52
C TYR A 397 -2.45 3.12 7.24
N SER A 398 -3.56 3.83 7.38
CA SER A 398 -4.37 4.31 6.26
C SER A 398 -4.58 5.83 6.27
N GLY A 399 -3.85 6.57 7.10
CA GLY A 399 -3.86 8.03 7.07
C GLY A 399 -3.84 8.72 8.43
N TYR A 400 -4.10 10.02 8.37
CA TYR A 400 -4.06 10.97 9.47
C TYR A 400 -5.24 11.94 9.34
N GLU A 401 -5.73 12.49 10.45
CA GLU A 401 -6.78 13.50 10.45
C GLU A 401 -6.50 14.57 11.51
N LYS A 402 -6.58 15.84 11.10
CA LYS A 402 -6.47 17.01 11.99
C LYS A 402 -7.84 17.68 12.11
N LYS A 403 -8.50 17.52 13.26
CA LYS A 403 -9.83 18.11 13.48
C LYS A 403 -9.70 19.59 13.84
N GLU A 404 -9.89 20.46 12.84
CA GLU A 404 -9.76 21.92 12.90
C GLU A 404 -10.31 22.55 14.20
N ARG A 405 -11.53 22.18 14.59
CA ARG A 405 -12.26 22.78 15.73
C ARG A 405 -11.73 22.39 17.11
N LYS A 406 -10.81 21.42 17.21
CA LYS A 406 -10.30 20.91 18.50
C LYS A 406 -8.77 20.81 18.57
N SER A 407 -8.05 21.03 17.47
CA SER A 407 -6.65 20.63 17.32
C SER A 407 -6.38 19.15 17.66
N GLU A 408 -7.43 18.32 17.61
CA GLU A 408 -7.36 16.89 17.91
C GLU A 408 -6.75 16.18 16.69
N ARG A 409 -5.56 15.62 16.88
CA ARG A 409 -4.80 14.85 15.90
C ARG A 409 -5.07 13.37 16.11
N GLN A 410 -5.37 12.63 15.05
CA GLN A 410 -5.55 11.18 15.12
C GLN A 410 -4.96 10.48 13.90
N TYR A 411 -4.33 9.34 14.12
CA TYR A 411 -3.90 8.42 13.06
C TYR A 411 -5.00 7.39 12.81
N ILE A 412 -5.17 7.02 11.55
CA ILE A 412 -6.23 6.12 11.08
C ILE A 412 -5.60 4.81 10.61
N TYR A 413 -6.15 3.72 11.10
CA TYR A 413 -5.75 2.36 10.75
C TYR A 413 -6.93 1.60 10.18
N THR A 414 -6.72 0.89 9.09
CA THR A 414 -7.75 0.11 8.39
C THR A 414 -7.53 -1.39 8.59
N PRO A 415 -8.57 -2.20 8.88
CA PRO A 415 -8.46 -3.66 8.93
C PRO A 415 -7.95 -4.24 7.61
N TYR A 416 -6.96 -5.14 7.68
CA TYR A 416 -6.34 -5.73 6.47
C TYR A 416 -7.35 -6.42 5.52
N GLN A 417 -8.42 -6.99 6.09
CA GLN A 417 -9.48 -7.72 5.40
C GLN A 417 -10.60 -6.85 4.79
N LYS A 418 -10.52 -5.51 4.91
CA LYS A 418 -11.54 -4.59 4.40
C LYS A 418 -11.63 -4.68 2.87
N GLU A 419 -12.85 -4.80 2.35
CA GLU A 419 -13.11 -4.89 0.92
C GLU A 419 -13.02 -3.51 0.26
N LEU A 420 -12.51 -3.44 -0.98
CA LEU A 420 -12.51 -2.22 -1.79
C LEU A 420 -13.97 -1.76 -1.97
N PRO A 421 -14.33 -0.53 -1.57
CA PRO A 421 -15.67 0.00 -1.78
C PRO A 421 -15.88 0.32 -3.27
N PHE A 422 -17.00 -0.13 -3.82
CA PHE A 422 -17.46 0.18 -5.18
C PHE A 422 -18.99 0.25 -5.21
N GLY A 423 -19.56 1.02 -6.14
CA GLY A 423 -20.99 1.28 -6.22
C GLY A 423 -21.59 1.89 -4.95
N THR A 424 -22.82 1.48 -4.62
CA THR A 424 -23.51 1.84 -3.38
C THR A 424 -23.13 0.93 -2.20
N THR A 425 -22.30 -0.08 -2.43
CA THR A 425 -21.91 -1.12 -1.46
C THR A 425 -20.95 -0.57 -0.40
N SER A 426 -21.49 0.02 0.66
CA SER A 426 -20.69 0.48 1.81
C SER A 426 -20.79 -0.51 2.97
N GLU A 427 -19.83 -1.43 3.09
CA GLU A 427 -19.64 -2.29 4.28
C GLU A 427 -19.05 -1.49 5.48
N LYS A 428 -19.51 -0.24 5.70
CA LYS A 428 -18.94 0.72 6.66
C LYS A 428 -18.86 0.17 8.09
N ASP A 429 -19.83 -0.65 8.49
CA ASP A 429 -19.96 -1.15 9.86
C ASP A 429 -19.29 -2.52 10.08
N LYS A 430 -18.95 -3.25 9.01
CA LYS A 430 -18.37 -4.60 9.09
C LYS A 430 -16.87 -4.59 9.44
N TYR A 431 -16.17 -3.54 9.02
CA TYR A 431 -14.73 -3.37 9.18
C TYR A 431 -14.40 -1.95 9.68
N PRO A 432 -14.75 -1.61 10.93
CA PRO A 432 -14.52 -0.28 11.47
C PRO A 432 -13.01 0.04 11.51
N PRO A 433 -12.60 1.27 11.13
CA PRO A 433 -11.22 1.70 11.29
C PRO A 433 -10.88 1.87 12.77
N LEU A 434 -9.60 1.64 13.10
CA LEU A 434 -9.04 1.98 14.39
C LEU A 434 -8.51 3.42 14.33
N TYR A 435 -8.89 4.22 15.33
CA TYR A 435 -8.38 5.58 15.50
C TYR A 435 -7.40 5.60 16.67
N VAL A 436 -6.18 6.07 16.42
CA VAL A 436 -5.12 6.22 17.41
C VAL A 436 -4.96 7.71 17.71
N LYS A 437 -5.33 8.12 18.92
CA LYS A 437 -5.35 9.52 19.37
C LYS A 437 -4.24 9.80 20.39
N ALA A 438 -4.02 11.07 20.73
CA ALA A 438 -3.17 11.46 21.86
C ALA A 438 -3.73 11.03 23.24
N THR A 439 -4.99 10.61 23.32
CA THR A 439 -5.59 10.06 24.55
C THR A 439 -6.75 9.12 24.18
N ASN A 440 -6.63 7.85 24.53
CA ASN A 440 -7.54 6.76 24.13
C ASN A 440 -8.18 6.15 25.39
N THR A 441 -9.26 6.77 25.86
CA THR A 441 -9.91 6.49 27.16
C THR A 441 -10.23 5.02 27.43
N ASN A 442 -10.45 4.21 26.38
CA ASN A 442 -10.83 2.79 26.50
C ASN A 442 -9.69 1.81 26.16
N GLN A 443 -8.52 2.30 25.67
CA GLN A 443 -7.39 1.49 25.23
C GLN A 443 -6.08 2.30 25.39
N SER A 444 -5.63 2.52 26.62
CA SER A 444 -4.45 3.37 26.94
C SER A 444 -3.14 2.91 26.28
N GLY A 445 -3.02 1.62 25.91
CA GLY A 445 -1.88 1.14 25.13
C GLY A 445 -1.74 1.81 23.75
N LEU A 446 -2.81 2.43 23.23
CA LEU A 446 -2.76 3.23 22.00
C LEU A 446 -2.15 4.63 22.21
N ASP A 447 -2.05 5.11 23.46
CA ASP A 447 -1.39 6.38 23.77
C ASP A 447 0.12 6.28 23.49
N GLU A 448 0.75 5.17 23.92
CA GLU A 448 2.15 4.84 23.57
C GLU A 448 2.36 4.72 22.04
N LEU A 449 1.39 4.14 21.32
CA LEU A 449 1.45 4.03 19.86
C LEU A 449 1.33 5.40 19.19
N PHE A 450 0.56 6.33 19.75
CA PHE A 450 0.46 7.71 19.25
C PHE A 450 1.78 8.47 19.43
N GLU A 451 2.43 8.33 20.58
CA GLU A 451 3.76 8.92 20.84
C GLU A 451 4.81 8.35 19.86
N TYR A 452 4.86 7.02 19.70
CA TYR A 452 5.76 6.38 18.73
C TYR A 452 5.49 6.82 17.27
N LEU A 453 4.23 7.02 16.90
CA LEU A 453 3.85 7.54 15.57
C LEU A 453 4.32 8.98 15.36
N GLU A 454 4.19 9.84 16.37
CA GLU A 454 4.72 11.20 16.32
C GLU A 454 6.25 11.19 16.15
N ASP A 455 6.98 10.41 16.95
CA ASP A 455 8.44 10.31 16.89
C ASP A 455 8.94 9.79 15.53
N VAL A 456 8.29 8.77 14.96
CA VAL A 456 8.70 8.18 13.67
C VAL A 456 8.29 9.06 12.48
N PHE A 457 7.09 9.67 12.49
CA PHE A 457 6.58 10.39 11.32
C PHE A 457 6.95 11.87 11.30
N ASN A 458 7.06 12.56 12.44
CA ASN A 458 7.35 14.00 12.46
C ASN A 458 8.61 14.41 11.67
N PRO A 459 9.73 13.66 11.67
CA PRO A 459 10.91 14.00 10.87
C PRO A 459 10.68 14.02 9.34
N PHE A 460 9.63 13.35 8.86
CA PHE A 460 9.28 13.25 7.44
C PHE A 460 8.15 14.18 7.02
N LYS A 461 7.49 14.85 7.98
CA LYS A 461 6.43 15.82 7.66
C LYS A 461 7.07 17.08 7.10
N ASN A 462 6.60 17.54 5.95
CA ASN A 462 6.82 18.91 5.53
C ASN A 462 6.17 19.85 6.56
N GLU A 463 6.86 20.94 6.93
CA GLU A 463 6.23 22.01 7.69
C GLU A 463 5.11 22.63 6.82
N PRO A 464 3.97 23.02 7.41
CA PRO A 464 2.91 23.69 6.66
C PRO A 464 3.44 25.04 6.13
N SER A 465 3.51 25.13 4.81
CA SER A 465 3.85 26.34 4.04
C SER A 465 2.77 27.42 4.14
#